data_AF-A0A562LBA7-F1
#
_entry.id   AF-A0A562LBA7-F1
#
_cell.length_a   1.000
_cell.length_b   1.000
_cell.length_c   1.000
_cell.angle_alpha   90.00
_cell.angle_beta   90.00
_cell.angle_gamma   90.00
#
_symmetry.space_group_name_H-M   'P 1'
#
loop_
_entity.id
_entity.type
_entity.pdbx_description
1 polymer ?
#
loop_
_entity_poly.entity_id
_entity_poly.type
_entity_poly.pdbx_seq_one_letter_code
_entity_poly.pdbx_strand_id
1 'polypeptide(L)' 'MIVIEQVDQVEVFVNENGTVTIKQIDPMGGVDNIICVPPSQVRVLCKALRKAAADAQEGTSA' A
#
# COMPACT_ATOMS: atom_id res chain seq x y z
N MET A 1 -6.63 -3.93 -21.87
CA MET A 1 -6.59 -5.00 -20.86
C MET A 1 -6.32 -4.31 -19.54
N ILE A 2 -7.33 -4.18 -18.68
CA ILE A 2 -7.14 -3.66 -17.32
C ILE A 2 -6.74 -4.88 -16.51
N VAL A 3 -5.45 -4.99 -16.18
CA VAL A 3 -4.96 -6.02 -15.26
C VAL A 3 -5.28 -5.49 -13.87
N ILE A 4 -6.26 -6.09 -13.21
CA ILE A 4 -6.47 -5.87 -11.78
C ILE A 4 -5.51 -6.84 -11.10
N GLU A 5 -4.36 -6.33 -10.65
CA GLU A 5 -3.42 -7.12 -9.83
C GLU A 5 -4.13 -7.50 -8.53
N GLN A 6 -4.50 -8.76 -8.41
CA GLN A 6 -5.19 -9.28 -7.24
C GLN A 6 -4.15 -9.50 -6.15
N VAL A 7 -4.13 -8.59 -5.18
CA VAL A 7 -3.33 -8.73 -3.97
C VAL A 7 -4.15 -9.50 -2.95
N ASP A 8 -3.66 -10.67 -2.54
CA ASP A 8 -4.35 -11.52 -1.55
C ASP A 8 -4.05 -11.03 -0.13
N GLN A 9 -2.83 -10.55 0.11
CA GLN A 9 -2.41 -10.04 1.40
C GLN A 9 -1.49 -8.83 1.27
N VAL A 10 -1.70 -7.84 2.16
CA VAL A 10 -0.78 -6.71 2.36
C VAL A 10 -0.20 -6.79 3.75
N GLU A 11 1.12 -6.85 3.86
CA GLU A 11 1.83 -6.84 5.14
C GLU A 11 2.58 -5.53 5.34
N VAL A 12 2.52 -4.97 6.55
CA VAL A 12 3.19 -3.71 6.89
C VAL A 12 4.08 -3.91 8.12
N PHE A 13 5.36 -3.56 7.97
CA PHE A 13 6.36 -3.71 9.02
C PHE A 13 7.16 -2.43 9.22
N VAL A 14 7.66 -2.23 10.43
CA VAL A 14 8.63 -1.17 10.75
C VAL A 14 9.98 -1.82 10.98
N ASN A 15 10.97 -1.46 10.18
CA ASN A 15 12.33 -1.94 10.32
C ASN A 15 13.02 -1.24 11.50
N GLU A 16 14.14 -1.79 11.98
CA GLU A 16 14.91 -1.22 13.11
C GLU A 16 15.39 0.21 12.86
N ASN A 17 15.58 0.60 11.60
CA ASN A 17 15.94 1.96 11.20
C ASN A 17 14.73 2.91 11.06
N GLY A 18 13.54 2.47 11.44
CA GLY A 18 12.28 3.22 11.36
C GLY A 18 11.62 3.25 9.98
N THR A 19 12.21 2.61 8.97
CA THR A 19 11.61 2.52 7.62
C THR A 19 10.37 1.64 7.67
N VAL A 20 9.28 2.11 7.08
CA VAL A 20 8.05 1.31 6.93
C VAL A 20 8.14 0.53 5.62
N THR A 21 8.02 -0.79 5.69
CA THR A 21 7.99 -1.67 4.52
C THR A 21 6.58 -2.20 4.32
N ILE A 22 6.04 -2.04 3.12
CA ILE A 22 4.74 -2.57 2.70
C ILE A 22 5.03 -3.67 1.68
N LYS A 23 4.59 -4.89 1.95
CA LYS A 23 4.70 -6.03 1.03
C LYS A 23 3.32 -6.40 0.52
N GLN A 24 3.23 -6.66 -0.77
CA GLN A 24 2.06 -7.27 -1.39
C GLN A 24 2.39 -8.71 -1.72
N ILE A 25 1.57 -9.62 -1.19
CA ILE A 25 1.70 -11.06 -1.40
C ILE A 25 0.62 -11.48 -2.38
N ASP A 26 1.03 -12.18 -3.42
CA ASP A 26 0.14 -12.77 -4.42
C ASP A 26 -0.63 -13.97 -3.82
N PRO A 27 -1.69 -14.47 -4.50
CA PRO A 27 -2.45 -15.62 -4.02
C PRO A 27 -1.66 -16.94 -3.92
N MET A 28 -0.46 -17.02 -4.51
CA MET A 28 0.43 -18.18 -4.44
C MET A 28 1.47 -18.05 -3.30
N GLY A 29 1.41 -16.99 -2.51
CA GLY A 29 2.34 -16.72 -1.41
C GLY A 29 3.66 -16.07 -1.86
N GLY A 30 3.79 -15.68 -3.13
CA GLY A 30 4.92 -14.93 -3.67
C GLY A 30 4.84 -13.45 -3.27
N VAL A 31 6.00 -12.84 -3.02
CA VAL A 31 6.06 -11.38 -2.83
C VAL A 31 6.11 -10.72 -4.20
N ASP A 32 5.00 -10.08 -4.57
CA ASP A 32 4.83 -9.45 -5.88
C ASP A 32 5.47 -8.05 -5.90
N ASN A 33 5.17 -7.25 -4.87
CA ASN A 33 5.65 -5.87 -4.77
C ASN A 33 6.12 -5.51 -3.35
N ILE A 34 7.19 -4.72 -3.27
CA ILE A 34 7.72 -4.19 -2.00
C ILE A 34 7.89 -2.68 -2.11
N ILE A 35 7.28 -1.95 -1.19
CA ILE A 35 7.41 -0.50 -1.07
C ILE A 35 8.11 -0.18 0.25
N CYS A 36 9.26 0.48 0.17
CA CYS A 36 10.02 0.94 1.34
C CYS A 36 9.85 2.46 1.51
N VAL A 37 9.36 2.86 2.68
CA VAL A 37 9.00 4.25 2.99
C VAL A 37 9.92 4.77 4.09
N PRO A 38 10.78 5.76 3.81
CA PRO A 38 11.66 6.33 4.83
C PRO A 38 10.84 6.96 5.96
N PRO A 39 11.36 6.98 7.21
CA PRO A 39 10.66 7.56 8.36
C PRO A 39 10.18 9.01 8.11
N SER A 40 11.00 9.80 7.40
CA SER A 40 10.71 11.19 7.04
C SER A 40 9.49 11.38 6.15
N GLN A 41 9.07 10.34 5.42
CA GLN A 41 7.97 10.38 4.46
C GLN A 41 6.69 9.68 4.95
N VAL A 42 6.75 8.91 6.04
CA VAL A 42 5.60 8.13 6.55
C VAL A 42 4.36 9.01 6.73
N ARG A 43 4.52 10.18 7.36
CA ARG A 43 3.39 11.11 7.59
C ARG A 43 2.78 11.62 6.28
N VAL A 44 3.60 11.90 5.27
CA VAL A 44 3.16 12.38 3.96
C VAL A 44 2.39 11.27 3.24
N LEU A 45 2.92 10.04 3.26
CA LEU A 45 2.27 8.88 2.69
C LEU A 45 0.90 8.63 3.31
N CYS A 46 0.78 8.64 4.64
CA CYS A 46 -0.52 8.44 5.30
C CYS A 46 -1.54 9.51 4.88
N LYS A 47 -1.11 10.76 4.69
CA LYS A 47 -2.01 11.83 4.21
C LYS A 47 -2.46 11.58 2.77
N ALA A 48 -1.54 11.17 1.90
CA ALA A 48 -1.85 10.85 0.51
C ALA A 48 -2.82 9.66 0.39
N LEU A 49 -2.58 8.59 1.15
CA LEU A 49 -3.45 7.40 1.19
C LEU A 49 -4.86 7.74 1.67
N ARG A 50 -5.00 8.54 2.74
CA ARG A 50 -6.31 8.98 3.23
C ARG A 50 -7.08 9.79 2.19
N LYS A 51 -6.39 10.66 1.47
CA LYS A 51 -7.00 11.44 0.38
C LYS A 51 -7.47 10.51 -0.74
N ALA A 52 -6.61 9.62 -1.23
CA ALA A 52 -6.96 8.67 -2.27
C ALA A 52 -8.13 7.75 -1.88
N ALA A 53 -8.19 7.33 -0.61
CA ALA A 53 -9.31 6.54 -0.09
C ALA A 53 -10.63 7.30 -0.09
N ALA A 54 -10.62 8.59 0.29
CA ALA A 54 -11.80 9.45 0.21
C ALA A 54 -12.28 9.61 -1.24
N ASP A 55 -11.35 9.91 -2.15
CA ASP A 55 -11.65 10.07 -3.59
C ASP A 55 -12.25 8.77 -4.19
N ALA A 56 -11.76 7.59 -3.78
CA ALA A 56 -12.27 6.30 -4.24
C ALA A 56 -13.68 5.98 -3.71
N GLN A 57 -14.00 6.38 -2.49
CA GLN A 57 -15.33 6.19 -1.91
C GLN A 57 -16.38 7.07 -2.59
N GLU A 58 -16.02 8.30 -2.95
CA GLU A 58 -16.90 9.21 -3.70
C GLU A 58 -17.14 8.72 -5.14
N GLY A 59 -16.12 8.11 -5.78
CA GLY A 59 -16.23 7.54 -7.13
C GLY A 59 -17.02 6.23 -7.23
N THR A 60 -17.36 5.57 -6.12
CA THR A 60 -18.12 4.30 -6.10
C THR A 60 -19.65 4.53 -5.99
N SER A 61 -20.08 5.78 -5.83
CA SER A 61 -21.50 6.16 -5.68
C SER A 61 -22.11 6.84 -6.92
N ALA A 62 -21.48 6.69 -8.10
CA ALA A 62 -21.97 7.22 -9.37
C ALA A 62 -22.32 6.11 -10.36
#